data_AF-A0A2N4XL51-F1
#
_entry.id   AF-A0A2N4XL51-F1
#
_cell.length_a   1.000
_cell.length_b   1.000
_cell.length_c   1.000
_cell.angle_alpha   90.00
_cell.angle_beta   90.00
_cell.angle_gamma   90.00
#
_symmetry.space_group_name_H-M   'P 1'
#
loop_
_entity.id
_entity.type
_entity.pdbx_description
1 polymer ?
#
loop_
_entity_poly.entity_id
_entity_poly.type
_entity_poly.pdbx_seq_one_letter_code
_entity_poly.pdbx_strand_id
1 'polypeptide(L)'
;MMPAATPARILNSAAIDPTGKAWRVVCQRLMLLRPDAGDLLVRLPHLPCLILACISLLSLPATAAAAGSCAAQEIETLQPLAAEAVQAVFRERIEAFQPLAEEALAEREKLIRGAIVLRDKRDRGEPLSGANLENIRLATLAHIKLRERLLQIAEHNECWLEPLAPALRTRAEFQRARNEGVMMALAAALLLYDNYLLAVSLYEQDGALRRIVDQADPGWGLSPGQMREAQRGYHSEAKRQRVRRAIEHYQREIRPQRDSLPSSEERYLAGLVEQSPSFVRIQESSVAGRVLNRIGLFNQLTGDQVRRLGKDGMGMFSMLFGNAIGVIETRQGYLHENQSARTQLLSQLKAGDILLEKTPFRLTDALIPGYWGHVAIWVGNEAELRELGVWDHPVLRPHQASIRNGRSVIEALRPGVTASTLAHFMNVDDLLALRDPAASREAQVQRVLRAFRQIGKPYDFNFDVESTDRIVCSELVYQVFTEMSWPTSRAMGRATISPDQVAERALDGQGLHVVALYQAGKPIEQDPARQLHRLMRGREPAKVALR
;
A
#
# COMPACT_ATOMS: atom_id res chain seq x y z
N MET A 1 -27.53 -16.92 49.43
CA MET A 1 -27.77 -15.52 49.84
C MET A 1 -26.74 -15.17 50.90
N MET A 2 -25.73 -14.37 50.54
CA MET A 2 -24.82 -13.68 51.47
C MET A 2 -25.16 -12.18 51.42
N PRO A 3 -25.09 -11.43 52.53
CA PRO A 3 -25.56 -10.05 52.56
C PRO A 3 -24.59 -9.10 51.85
N ALA A 4 -25.14 -8.16 51.07
CA ALA A 4 -24.41 -7.07 50.45
C ALA A 4 -23.76 -6.17 51.53
N ALA A 5 -22.45 -5.95 51.42
CA ALA A 5 -21.73 -5.03 52.29
C ALA A 5 -22.07 -3.57 51.92
N THR A 6 -22.48 -2.79 52.92
CA THR A 6 -22.82 -1.37 52.81
C THR A 6 -21.57 -0.50 52.55
N PRO A 7 -21.67 0.64 51.81
CA PRO A 7 -20.52 1.46 51.39
C PRO A 7 -19.62 2.00 52.50
N ALA A 8 -20.14 2.10 53.73
CA ALA A 8 -19.39 2.59 54.90
C ALA A 8 -18.20 1.69 55.29
N ARG A 9 -18.21 0.39 54.92
CA ARG A 9 -17.09 -0.54 55.21
C ARG A 9 -15.89 -0.37 54.28
N ILE A 10 -16.05 0.26 53.12
CA ILE A 10 -14.97 0.44 52.13
C ILE A 10 -14.07 1.64 52.49
N LEU A 11 -14.62 2.65 53.18
CA LEU A 11 -13.88 3.86 53.54
C LEU A 11 -12.93 3.65 54.74
N ASN A 12 -13.21 2.71 55.64
CA ASN A 12 -12.38 2.47 56.83
C ASN A 12 -11.12 1.62 56.58
N SER A 13 -10.99 0.94 55.43
CA SER A 13 -9.78 0.16 55.09
C SER A 13 -8.69 0.98 54.39
N ALA A 14 -8.94 2.27 54.09
CA ALA A 14 -8.04 3.11 53.27
C ALA A 14 -7.04 3.96 54.08
N ALA A 15 -7.06 3.89 55.41
CA ALA A 15 -6.23 4.75 56.26
C ALA A 15 -4.77 4.28 56.44
N ILE A 16 -4.34 3.16 55.85
CA ILE A 16 -2.98 2.62 56.02
C ILE A 16 -2.47 1.96 54.70
N ASP A 17 -2.19 2.74 53.65
CA ASP A 17 -1.40 2.28 52.49
C ASP A 17 -0.55 3.41 51.88
N PRO A 18 0.76 3.50 52.19
CA PRO A 18 1.65 4.51 51.64
C PRO A 18 2.05 4.26 50.17
N THR A 19 1.66 3.13 49.56
CA THR A 19 2.03 2.78 48.17
C THR A 19 0.97 3.17 47.13
N GLY A 20 -0.20 3.66 47.56
CA GLY A 20 -1.30 4.09 46.68
C GLY A 20 -1.97 2.97 45.90
N LYS A 21 -1.64 1.70 46.16
CA LYS A 21 -2.21 0.53 45.46
C LYS A 21 -3.68 0.34 45.80
N ALA A 22 -4.05 0.53 47.08
CA ALA A 22 -5.45 0.47 47.51
C ALA A 22 -6.32 1.53 46.81
N TRP A 23 -5.80 2.75 46.64
CA TRP A 23 -6.49 3.84 45.95
C TRP A 23 -6.69 3.59 44.46
N ARG A 24 -5.72 2.95 43.77
CA ARG A 24 -5.86 2.59 42.34
C ARG A 24 -6.97 1.56 42.09
N VAL A 25 -7.13 0.57 42.97
CA VAL A 25 -8.21 -0.43 42.87
C VAL A 25 -9.59 0.23 43.10
N VAL A 26 -9.66 1.18 44.03
CA VAL A 26 -10.88 1.97 44.27
C VAL A 26 -11.21 2.85 43.06
N CYS A 27 -10.22 3.54 42.47
CA CYS A 27 -10.40 4.36 41.27
C CYS A 27 -10.80 3.54 40.02
N GLN A 28 -10.23 2.34 39.82
CA GLN A 28 -10.64 1.45 38.73
C GLN A 28 -12.08 0.96 38.89
N ARG A 29 -12.51 0.63 40.10
CA ARG A 29 -13.91 0.24 40.36
C ARG A 29 -14.88 1.41 40.20
N LEU A 30 -14.47 2.63 40.55
CA LEU A 30 -15.26 3.85 40.33
C LEU A 30 -15.45 4.17 38.84
N MET A 31 -14.44 3.94 37.98
CA MET A 31 -14.56 4.16 36.52
C MET A 31 -15.37 3.08 35.79
N LEU A 32 -15.61 1.92 36.41
CA LEU A 32 -16.43 0.84 35.84
C LEU A 32 -17.94 0.99 36.13
N LEU A 33 -18.34 1.96 36.96
CA LEU A 33 -19.74 2.30 37.17
C LEU A 33 -20.29 2.94 35.88
N ARG A 34 -21.24 2.26 35.21
CA ARG A 34 -21.91 2.81 34.03
C ARG A 34 -22.73 4.04 34.43
N PRO A 35 -22.59 5.19 33.73
CA PRO A 35 -23.35 6.38 34.02
C PRO A 35 -24.73 6.29 33.37
N ASP A 36 -25.58 5.39 33.84
CA ASP A 36 -27.01 5.44 33.56
C ASP A 36 -27.67 6.06 34.79
N ALA A 37 -27.84 7.39 34.79
CA ALA A 37 -28.86 8.16 35.50
C ALA A 37 -28.34 9.54 35.95
N GLY A 38 -29.12 10.59 35.62
CA GLY A 38 -29.00 11.91 36.23
C GLY A 38 -29.19 11.93 37.77
N ASP A 39 -29.59 10.81 38.39
CA ASP A 39 -29.79 10.69 39.84
C ASP A 39 -28.50 10.53 40.67
N LEU A 40 -27.38 10.10 40.07
CA LEU A 40 -26.15 9.86 40.84
C LEU A 40 -25.43 11.16 41.24
N LEU A 41 -25.55 12.20 40.42
CA LEU A 41 -24.94 13.52 40.64
C LEU A 41 -25.67 14.34 41.73
N VAL A 42 -26.95 14.06 41.97
CA VAL A 42 -27.75 14.74 43.03
C VAL A 42 -27.44 14.18 44.42
N ARG A 43 -27.03 12.90 44.53
CA ARG A 43 -26.81 12.23 45.83
C ARG A 43 -25.37 12.29 46.35
N LEU A 44 -24.38 12.61 45.50
CA LEU A 44 -22.96 12.64 45.86
C LEU A 44 -22.26 13.89 45.27
N PRO A 45 -22.34 15.05 45.95
CA PRO A 45 -21.85 16.33 45.41
C PRO A 45 -20.32 16.38 45.22
N HIS A 46 -19.56 15.47 45.83
CA HIS A 46 -18.10 15.39 45.72
C HIS A 46 -17.60 14.39 44.66
N LEU A 47 -18.51 13.67 43.98
CA LEU A 47 -18.16 12.69 42.95
C LEU A 47 -17.32 13.26 41.79
N PRO A 48 -17.58 14.50 41.29
CA PRO A 48 -16.76 15.10 40.24
C PRO A 48 -15.31 15.34 40.68
N CYS A 49 -15.09 15.78 41.93
CA CYS A 49 -13.76 15.99 42.48
C CYS A 49 -12.99 14.67 42.68
N LEU A 50 -13.69 13.61 43.09
CA LEU A 50 -13.11 12.27 43.25
C LEU A 50 -12.71 11.65 41.91
N ILE A 51 -13.51 11.86 40.85
CA ILE A 51 -13.16 11.43 39.49
C ILE A 51 -11.94 12.22 38.98
N LEU A 52 -11.90 13.54 39.18
CA LEU A 52 -10.75 14.37 38.82
C LEU A 52 -9.47 13.97 39.58
N ALA A 53 -9.57 13.66 40.87
CA ALA A 53 -8.47 13.15 41.67
C ALA A 53 -8.01 11.75 41.21
N CYS A 54 -8.93 10.88 40.80
CA CYS A 54 -8.58 9.58 40.24
C CYS A 54 -7.92 9.69 38.85
N ILE A 55 -8.34 10.66 38.01
CA ILE A 55 -7.71 10.94 36.71
C ILE A 55 -6.27 11.43 36.92
N SER A 56 -6.02 12.32 37.87
CA SER A 56 -4.66 12.78 38.21
C SER A 56 -3.79 11.67 38.82
N LEU A 57 -4.36 10.80 39.66
CA LEU A 57 -3.65 9.63 40.23
C LEU A 57 -3.34 8.51 39.22
N LEU A 58 -4.19 8.34 38.19
CA LEU A 58 -3.98 7.39 37.09
C LEU A 58 -3.07 7.94 35.99
N SER A 59 -2.89 9.26 35.91
CA SER A 59 -1.95 9.91 34.98
C SER A 59 -0.55 10.13 35.58
N LEU A 60 -0.35 9.86 36.87
CA LEU A 60 0.98 9.68 37.42
C LEU A 60 1.60 8.41 36.83
N PRO A 61 2.76 8.49 36.17
CA PRO A 61 3.42 7.32 35.62
C PRO A 61 3.61 6.31 36.76
N ALA A 62 3.18 5.06 36.54
CA ALA A 62 3.65 3.97 37.37
C ALA A 62 5.18 4.06 37.34
N THR A 63 5.82 4.17 38.50
CA THR A 63 7.27 4.11 38.61
C THR A 63 7.72 2.85 37.89
N ALA A 64 8.21 3.02 36.66
CA ALA A 64 8.87 1.98 35.92
C ALA A 64 10.07 1.58 36.78
N ALA A 65 10.01 0.38 37.34
CA ALA A 65 11.20 -0.28 37.83
C ALA A 65 12.22 -0.26 36.69
N ALA A 66 13.41 0.26 36.97
CA ALA A 66 14.42 0.63 36.00
C ALA A 66 14.78 -0.52 35.05
N ALA A 67 14.22 -0.51 33.85
CA ALA A 67 14.97 -0.97 32.69
C ALA A 67 16.04 0.10 32.46
N GLY A 68 17.32 -0.25 32.56
CA GLY A 68 18.42 0.66 32.23
C GLY A 68 18.24 1.24 30.82
N SER A 69 18.89 2.37 30.53
CA SER A 69 18.87 2.92 29.16
C SER A 69 19.38 1.87 28.16
N CYS A 70 18.94 1.94 26.91
CA CYS A 70 19.41 1.03 25.85
C CYS A 70 20.95 0.98 25.77
N ALA A 71 21.62 2.12 26.01
CA ALA A 71 23.07 2.19 26.08
C ALA A 71 23.65 1.41 27.27
N ALA A 72 23.00 1.46 28.44
CA ALA A 72 23.41 0.69 29.61
C ALA A 72 23.33 -0.82 29.36
N GLN A 73 22.30 -1.28 28.64
CA GLN A 73 22.15 -2.69 28.27
C GLN A 73 23.22 -3.13 27.27
N GLU A 74 23.47 -2.35 26.21
CA GLU A 74 24.55 -2.64 25.26
C GLU A 74 25.91 -2.67 25.96
N ILE A 75 26.19 -1.68 26.82
CA ILE A 75 27.44 -1.59 27.57
C ILE A 75 27.62 -2.79 28.50
N GLU A 76 26.57 -3.24 29.20
CA GLU A 76 26.62 -4.41 30.08
C GLU A 76 27.05 -5.68 29.32
N THR A 77 26.60 -5.85 28.07
CA THR A 77 27.01 -6.98 27.23
C THR A 77 28.43 -6.87 26.68
N LEU A 78 28.93 -5.65 26.44
CA LEU A 78 30.24 -5.40 25.84
C LEU A 78 31.37 -5.29 26.87
N GLN A 79 31.07 -4.83 28.09
CA GLN A 79 32.05 -4.58 29.15
C GLN A 79 32.94 -5.79 29.53
N PRO A 80 32.43 -7.04 29.53
CA PRO A 80 33.25 -8.22 29.80
C PRO A 80 34.23 -8.59 28.68
N LEU A 81 34.04 -8.04 27.47
CA LEU A 81 34.79 -8.43 26.29
C LEU A 81 36.16 -7.75 26.23
N ALA A 82 37.12 -8.42 25.58
CA ALA A 82 38.39 -7.81 25.20
C ALA A 82 38.18 -6.70 24.17
N ALA A 83 39.11 -5.75 24.08
CA ALA A 83 39.01 -4.61 23.19
C ALA A 83 38.80 -5.03 21.73
N GLU A 84 39.53 -6.03 21.25
CA GLU A 84 39.43 -6.56 19.89
C GLU A 84 38.03 -7.16 19.62
N ALA A 85 37.44 -7.81 20.62
CA ALA A 85 36.11 -8.41 20.51
C ALA A 85 35.00 -7.34 20.47
N VAL A 86 35.10 -6.28 21.28
CA VAL A 86 34.19 -5.12 21.16
C VAL A 86 34.25 -4.54 19.75
N GLN A 87 35.46 -4.37 19.22
CA GLN A 87 35.66 -3.82 17.88
C GLN A 87 35.17 -4.75 16.76
N ALA A 88 35.27 -6.06 16.94
CA ALA A 88 34.72 -7.03 16.00
C ALA A 88 33.19 -6.95 15.91
N VAL A 89 32.49 -6.76 17.05
CA VAL A 89 31.03 -6.60 17.08
C VAL A 89 30.57 -5.42 16.24
N PHE A 90 31.22 -4.26 16.37
CA PHE A 90 30.84 -3.08 15.60
C PHE A 90 31.20 -3.21 14.12
N ARG A 91 32.34 -3.82 13.80
CA ARG A 91 32.69 -4.12 12.41
C ARG A 91 31.62 -4.97 11.71
N GLU A 92 31.19 -6.06 12.34
CA GLU A 92 30.12 -6.92 11.81
C GLU A 92 28.81 -6.16 11.61
N ARG A 93 28.44 -5.28 12.56
CA ARG A 93 27.26 -4.42 12.42
C ARG A 93 27.36 -3.45 11.23
N ILE A 94 28.52 -2.86 11.01
CA ILE A 94 28.74 -1.92 9.89
C ILE A 94 28.74 -2.67 8.55
N GLU A 95 29.40 -3.83 8.48
CA GLU A 95 29.39 -4.71 7.31
C GLU A 95 27.96 -5.18 6.97
N ALA A 96 27.11 -5.44 7.97
CA ALA A 96 25.70 -5.76 7.76
C ALA A 96 24.86 -4.55 7.34
N PHE A 97 25.24 -3.33 7.74
CA PHE A 97 24.55 -2.09 7.35
C PHE A 97 24.87 -1.64 5.92
N GLN A 98 26.11 -1.83 5.47
CA GLN A 98 26.57 -1.40 4.14
C GLN A 98 25.66 -1.86 2.98
N PRO A 99 25.29 -3.15 2.81
CA PRO A 99 24.43 -3.57 1.71
C PRO A 99 23.03 -2.93 1.78
N LEU A 100 22.52 -2.65 2.98
CA LEU A 100 21.25 -1.93 3.16
C LEU A 100 21.35 -0.47 2.71
N ALA A 101 22.46 0.20 3.01
CA ALA A 101 22.70 1.57 2.58
C ALA A 101 22.83 1.67 1.05
N GLU A 102 23.56 0.75 0.41
CA GLU A 102 23.68 0.70 -1.05
C GLU A 102 22.34 0.37 -1.73
N GLU A 103 21.58 -0.57 -1.18
CA GLU A 103 20.22 -0.88 -1.64
C GLU A 103 19.33 0.37 -1.57
N ALA A 104 19.42 1.16 -0.49
CA ALA A 104 18.65 2.39 -0.34
C ALA A 104 19.03 3.47 -1.37
N LEU A 105 20.30 3.60 -1.73
CA LEU A 105 20.76 4.53 -2.77
C LEU A 105 20.30 4.09 -4.17
N ALA A 106 20.39 2.80 -4.48
CA ALA A 106 19.92 2.25 -5.76
C ALA A 106 18.39 2.39 -5.92
N GLU A 107 17.61 2.08 -4.88
CA GLU A 107 16.15 2.24 -4.92
C GLU A 107 15.73 3.71 -5.00
N ARG A 108 16.48 4.64 -4.38
CA ARG A 108 16.26 6.09 -4.54
C ARG A 108 16.37 6.51 -6.01
N GLU A 109 17.39 6.03 -6.72
CA GLU A 109 17.56 6.33 -8.16
C GLU A 109 16.38 5.81 -8.98
N LYS A 110 15.92 4.59 -8.71
CA LYS A 110 14.76 3.99 -9.38
C LYS A 110 13.49 4.82 -9.16
N LEU A 111 13.22 5.27 -7.93
CA LEU A 111 12.09 6.15 -7.62
C LEU A 111 12.20 7.50 -8.34
N ILE A 112 13.39 8.11 -8.40
CA ILE A 112 13.59 9.39 -9.11
C ILE A 112 13.32 9.23 -10.60
N ARG A 113 13.91 8.21 -11.24
CA ARG A 113 13.69 7.92 -12.67
C ARG A 113 12.21 7.63 -12.95
N GLY A 114 11.57 6.85 -12.06
CA GLY A 114 10.15 6.57 -12.12
C GLY A 114 9.32 7.86 -12.09
N ALA A 115 9.54 8.72 -11.10
CA ALA A 115 8.83 10.00 -10.98
C ALA A 115 8.96 10.87 -12.23
N ILE A 116 10.17 10.98 -12.81
CA ILE A 116 10.42 11.76 -14.03
C ILE A 116 9.60 11.20 -15.21
N VAL A 117 9.71 9.90 -15.49
CA VAL A 117 9.00 9.25 -16.60
C VAL A 117 7.48 9.42 -16.47
N LEU A 118 6.97 9.26 -15.25
CA LEU A 118 5.53 9.36 -14.98
C LEU A 118 5.04 10.80 -15.11
N ARG A 119 5.80 11.77 -14.62
CA ARG A 119 5.46 13.19 -14.77
C ARG A 119 5.45 13.59 -16.24
N ASP A 120 6.47 13.20 -17.01
CA ASP A 120 6.53 13.51 -18.45
C ASP A 120 5.33 12.92 -19.21
N LYS A 121 4.90 11.70 -18.87
CA LYS A 121 3.67 11.11 -19.44
C LYS A 121 2.43 11.91 -19.09
N ARG A 122 2.29 12.31 -17.83
CA ARG A 122 1.16 13.09 -17.35
C ARG A 122 1.12 14.49 -17.98
N ASP A 123 2.28 15.13 -18.15
CA ASP A 123 2.41 16.44 -18.81
C ASP A 123 1.99 16.37 -20.28
N ARG A 124 2.24 15.24 -20.95
CA ARG A 124 1.72 14.95 -22.31
C ARG A 124 0.25 14.52 -22.32
N GLY A 125 -0.39 14.42 -21.16
CA GLY A 125 -1.77 13.96 -21.04
C GLY A 125 -1.95 12.48 -21.40
N GLU A 126 -0.89 11.67 -21.39
CA GLU A 126 -0.96 10.22 -21.59
C GLU A 126 -1.43 9.52 -20.30
N PRO A 127 -2.31 8.50 -20.40
CA PRO A 127 -2.67 7.69 -19.24
C PRO A 127 -1.49 6.82 -18.78
N LEU A 128 -1.44 6.54 -17.47
CA LEU A 128 -0.46 5.60 -16.92
C LEU A 128 -0.85 4.17 -17.27
N SER A 129 0.05 3.43 -17.94
CA SER A 129 -0.21 2.03 -18.31
C SER A 129 -0.25 1.09 -17.11
N GLY A 130 -0.80 -0.11 -17.29
CA GLY A 130 -0.70 -1.18 -16.27
C GLY A 130 0.74 -1.44 -15.82
N ALA A 131 1.71 -1.41 -16.74
CA ALA A 131 3.14 -1.50 -16.41
C ALA A 131 3.63 -0.32 -15.57
N ASN A 132 3.16 0.91 -15.85
CA ASN A 132 3.51 2.07 -15.03
C ASN A 132 2.99 1.92 -13.60
N LEU A 133 1.73 1.48 -13.45
CA LEU A 133 1.13 1.26 -12.14
C LEU A 133 1.85 0.13 -11.37
N GLU A 134 2.18 -0.98 -12.02
CA GLU A 134 2.94 -2.08 -11.40
C GLU A 134 4.33 -1.64 -10.95
N ASN A 135 5.07 -0.91 -11.79
CA ASN A 135 6.41 -0.41 -11.46
C ASN A 135 6.39 0.55 -10.26
N ILE A 136 5.39 1.43 -10.17
CA ILE A 136 5.23 2.32 -9.01
C ILE A 136 4.98 1.51 -7.74
N ARG A 137 4.13 0.48 -7.79
CA ARG A 137 3.83 -0.37 -6.63
C ARG A 137 5.07 -1.11 -6.14
N LEU A 138 5.84 -1.71 -7.06
CA LEU A 138 7.09 -2.38 -6.75
C LEU A 138 8.11 -1.44 -6.09
N ALA A 139 8.29 -0.26 -6.66
CA ALA A 139 9.21 0.74 -6.12
C ALA A 139 8.75 1.26 -4.75
N THR A 140 7.44 1.47 -4.56
CA THR A 140 6.85 1.88 -3.28
C THR A 140 7.05 0.81 -2.21
N LEU A 141 6.81 -0.47 -2.54
CA LEU A 141 7.01 -1.59 -1.64
C LEU A 141 8.49 -1.75 -1.22
N ALA A 142 9.42 -1.63 -2.18
CA ALA A 142 10.85 -1.67 -1.90
C ALA A 142 11.25 -0.52 -0.96
N HIS A 143 10.76 0.69 -1.23
CA HIS A 143 11.00 1.86 -0.39
C HIS A 143 10.50 1.70 1.05
N ILE A 144 9.30 1.16 1.24
CA ILE A 144 8.72 0.95 2.57
C ILE A 144 9.56 -0.05 3.37
N LYS A 145 9.93 -1.19 2.77
CA LYS A 145 10.77 -2.20 3.44
C LYS A 145 12.14 -1.64 3.84
N LEU A 146 12.77 -0.90 2.93
CA LEU A 146 14.03 -0.21 3.21
C LEU A 146 13.88 0.79 4.35
N ARG A 147 12.80 1.57 4.32
CA ARG A 147 12.50 2.57 5.34
C ARG A 147 12.36 1.96 6.72
N GLU A 148 11.66 0.84 6.85
CA GLU A 148 11.51 0.11 8.13
C GLU A 148 12.87 -0.36 8.67
N ARG A 149 13.70 -0.97 7.81
CA ARG A 149 15.04 -1.45 8.20
C ARG A 149 15.96 -0.29 8.60
N LEU A 150 15.97 0.80 7.84
CA LEU A 150 16.77 2.00 8.17
C LEU A 150 16.31 2.66 9.48
N LEU A 151 15.00 2.69 9.75
CA LEU A 151 14.49 3.17 11.03
C LEU A 151 14.99 2.31 12.19
N GLN A 152 14.95 1.00 12.05
CA GLN A 152 15.43 0.09 13.10
C GLN A 152 16.92 0.32 13.41
N ILE A 153 17.77 0.49 12.39
CA ILE A 153 19.19 0.82 12.58
C ILE A 153 19.36 2.18 13.26
N ALA A 154 18.60 3.20 12.83
CA ALA A 154 18.66 4.53 13.42
C ALA A 154 18.24 4.53 14.89
N GLU A 155 17.16 3.83 15.24
CA GLU A 155 16.61 3.77 16.59
C GLU A 155 17.42 2.88 17.53
N HIS A 156 17.92 1.74 17.04
CA HIS A 156 18.77 0.84 17.83
C HIS A 156 20.07 1.52 18.28
N ASN A 157 20.69 2.29 17.39
CA ASN A 157 22.00 2.89 17.65
C ASN A 157 21.94 4.30 18.26
N GLU A 158 20.75 4.93 18.35
CA GLU A 158 20.64 6.28 18.91
C GLU A 158 21.11 6.36 20.37
N CYS A 159 21.00 5.26 21.11
CA CYS A 159 21.39 5.19 22.51
C CYS A 159 22.86 5.59 22.74
N TRP A 160 23.75 5.39 21.77
CA TRP A 160 25.15 5.79 21.83
C TRP A 160 25.39 7.30 21.88
N LEU A 161 24.34 8.12 21.68
CA LEU A 161 24.39 9.55 21.96
C LEU A 161 24.49 9.84 23.47
N GLU A 162 24.06 8.92 24.33
CA GLU A 162 24.20 9.06 25.77
C GLU A 162 25.69 9.14 26.16
N PRO A 163 26.06 10.01 27.13
CA PRO A 163 27.44 10.08 27.60
C PRO A 163 27.86 8.77 28.28
N LEU A 164 29.06 8.26 27.94
CA LEU A 164 29.63 7.12 28.65
C LEU A 164 29.83 7.43 30.13
N ALA A 165 29.68 6.39 30.97
CA ALA A 165 30.06 6.45 32.37
C ALA A 165 31.54 6.85 32.52
N PRO A 166 31.93 7.60 33.57
CA PRO A 166 33.30 8.10 33.73
C PRO A 166 34.39 7.02 33.59
N ALA A 167 34.15 5.82 34.12
CA ALA A 167 35.08 4.68 34.05
C ALA A 167 35.32 4.14 32.62
N LEU A 168 34.37 4.35 31.70
CA LEU A 168 34.46 3.89 30.32
C LEU A 168 35.02 4.95 29.37
N ARG A 169 35.04 6.24 29.79
CA ARG A 169 35.50 7.35 28.94
C ARG A 169 36.99 7.26 28.58
N THR A 170 37.79 6.64 29.44
CA THR A 170 39.23 6.47 29.24
C THR A 170 39.56 5.20 28.44
N ARG A 171 38.56 4.36 28.14
CA ARG A 171 38.73 3.13 27.36
C ARG A 171 38.51 3.42 25.89
N ALA A 172 39.58 3.31 25.09
CA ALA A 172 39.56 3.68 23.66
C ALA A 172 38.55 2.86 22.86
N GLU A 173 38.39 1.58 23.19
CA GLU A 173 37.44 0.67 22.56
C GLU A 173 35.97 1.09 22.77
N PHE A 174 35.63 1.68 23.91
CA PHE A 174 34.27 2.16 24.19
C PHE A 174 34.00 3.53 23.55
N GLN A 175 35.02 4.38 23.45
CA GLN A 175 34.90 5.64 22.71
C GLN A 175 34.72 5.39 21.22
N ARG A 176 35.46 4.43 20.66
CA ARG A 176 35.31 4.02 19.26
C ARG A 176 33.94 3.39 19.00
N ALA A 177 33.51 2.45 19.83
CA ALA A 177 32.17 1.85 19.77
C ALA A 177 31.05 2.91 19.80
N ARG A 178 31.19 3.91 20.69
CA ARG A 178 30.25 5.04 20.75
C ARG A 178 30.21 5.83 19.44
N ASN A 179 31.37 6.15 18.87
CA ASN A 179 31.45 6.89 17.61
C ASN A 179 30.86 6.09 16.45
N GLU A 180 31.14 4.78 16.37
CA GLU A 180 30.58 3.86 15.37
C GLU A 180 29.05 3.77 15.51
N GLY A 181 28.54 3.59 16.74
CA GLY A 181 27.11 3.60 17.04
C GLY A 181 26.43 4.91 16.61
N VAL A 182 26.99 6.05 16.97
CA VAL A 182 26.45 7.36 16.56
C VAL A 182 26.50 7.53 15.04
N MET A 183 27.56 7.12 14.37
CA MET A 183 27.66 7.19 12.90
C MET A 183 26.63 6.29 12.21
N MET A 184 26.40 5.06 12.69
CA MET A 184 25.35 4.19 12.15
C MET A 184 23.95 4.80 12.33
N ALA A 185 23.67 5.35 13.52
CA ALA A 185 22.39 6.02 13.79
C ALA A 185 22.19 7.22 12.86
N LEU A 186 23.23 8.04 12.71
CA LEU A 186 23.22 9.25 11.89
C LEU A 186 23.10 8.92 10.40
N ALA A 187 23.91 7.99 9.88
CA ALA A 187 23.90 7.59 8.47
C ALA A 187 22.54 7.02 8.06
N ALA A 188 21.97 6.11 8.87
CA ALA A 188 20.64 5.54 8.61
C ALA A 188 19.54 6.62 8.64
N ALA A 189 19.60 7.55 9.60
CA ALA A 189 18.67 8.67 9.66
C ALA A 189 18.81 9.60 8.44
N LEU A 190 20.02 9.96 8.05
CA LEU A 190 20.27 10.82 6.89
C LEU A 190 19.79 10.18 5.58
N LEU A 191 19.99 8.86 5.39
CA LEU A 191 19.43 8.12 4.26
C LEU A 191 17.90 8.21 4.21
N LEU A 192 17.21 8.12 5.36
CA LEU A 192 15.75 8.31 5.42
C LEU A 192 15.34 9.72 5.00
N TYR A 193 16.04 10.74 5.51
CA TYR A 193 15.77 12.14 5.17
C TYR A 193 16.03 12.43 3.69
N ASP A 194 17.14 11.93 3.13
CA ASP A 194 17.53 12.11 1.74
C ASP A 194 16.62 11.34 0.78
N ASN A 195 16.22 10.12 1.13
CA ASN A 195 15.26 9.35 0.34
C ASN A 195 13.93 10.10 0.21
N TYR A 196 13.46 10.73 1.30
CA TYR A 196 12.29 11.58 1.22
C TYR A 196 12.55 12.82 0.36
N LEU A 197 13.60 13.57 0.69
CA LEU A 197 13.91 14.86 0.06
C LEU A 197 14.10 14.74 -1.45
N LEU A 198 14.83 13.73 -1.90
CA LEU A 198 15.23 13.57 -3.29
C LEU A 198 14.25 12.75 -4.13
N ALA A 199 13.59 11.75 -3.54
CA ALA A 199 12.75 10.82 -4.28
C ALA A 199 11.26 10.96 -3.96
N VAL A 200 10.85 10.77 -2.70
CA VAL A 200 9.43 10.80 -2.31
C VAL A 200 8.79 12.15 -2.61
N SER A 201 9.53 13.25 -2.41
CA SER A 201 9.05 14.60 -2.66
C SER A 201 8.62 14.86 -4.10
N LEU A 202 9.17 14.11 -5.08
CA LEU A 202 8.80 14.22 -6.49
C LEU A 202 7.39 13.69 -6.76
N TYR A 203 6.98 12.63 -6.04
CA TYR A 203 5.62 12.09 -6.13
C TYR A 203 4.62 12.98 -5.38
N GLU A 204 5.03 13.60 -4.28
CA GLU A 204 4.19 14.52 -3.48
C GLU A 204 3.82 15.81 -4.23
N GLN A 205 4.67 16.27 -5.16
CA GLN A 205 4.43 17.48 -5.95
C GLN A 205 3.29 17.32 -6.96
N ASP A 206 2.98 16.09 -7.39
CA ASP A 206 1.85 15.80 -8.27
C ASP A 206 0.71 15.14 -7.46
N GLY A 207 -0.43 15.82 -7.38
CA GLY A 207 -1.57 15.37 -6.57
C GLY A 207 -2.24 14.08 -7.04
N ALA A 208 -1.92 13.53 -8.22
CA ALA A 208 -2.34 12.21 -8.64
C ALA A 208 -1.28 11.15 -8.36
N LEU A 209 0.00 11.42 -8.65
CA LEU A 209 1.09 10.50 -8.28
C LEU A 209 1.13 10.26 -6.77
N ARG A 210 0.99 11.32 -5.97
CA ARG A 210 0.83 11.24 -4.52
C ARG A 210 -0.29 10.28 -4.11
N ARG A 211 -1.45 10.39 -4.78
CA ARG A 211 -2.58 9.49 -4.50
C ARG A 211 -2.28 8.05 -4.86
N ILE A 212 -1.56 7.81 -5.96
CA ILE A 212 -1.21 6.45 -6.41
C ILE A 212 -0.26 5.80 -5.40
N VAL A 213 0.79 6.50 -4.96
CA VAL A 213 1.77 5.92 -4.01
C VAL A 213 1.25 5.80 -2.58
N ASP A 214 0.17 6.51 -2.23
CA ASP A 214 -0.51 6.42 -0.92
C ASP A 214 -1.72 5.46 -0.91
N GLN A 215 -2.13 4.93 -2.06
CA GLN A 215 -3.27 4.01 -2.14
C GLN A 215 -2.91 2.66 -1.51
N ALA A 216 -3.92 2.01 -0.94
CA ALA A 216 -3.80 0.63 -0.50
C ALA A 216 -3.75 -0.30 -1.70
N ASP A 217 -2.99 -1.38 -1.62
CA ASP A 217 -3.08 -2.48 -2.58
C ASP A 217 -2.91 -3.82 -1.85
N PRO A 218 -4.03 -4.48 -1.47
CA PRO A 218 -4.00 -5.75 -0.76
C PRO A 218 -3.27 -6.85 -1.53
N GLY A 219 -3.31 -6.84 -2.87
CA GLY A 219 -2.62 -7.82 -3.72
C GLY A 219 -1.09 -7.75 -3.63
N TRP A 220 -0.57 -6.64 -3.11
CA TRP A 220 0.85 -6.39 -2.87
C TRP A 220 1.19 -6.22 -1.37
N GLY A 221 0.21 -6.32 -0.48
CA GLY A 221 0.38 -6.07 0.95
C GLY A 221 0.62 -4.60 1.31
N LEU A 222 0.23 -3.66 0.44
CA LEU A 222 0.40 -2.22 0.66
C LEU A 222 -0.77 -1.66 1.45
N SER A 223 -0.45 -0.94 2.52
CA SER A 223 -1.41 -0.25 3.39
C SER A 223 -1.57 1.22 2.98
N PRO A 224 -2.73 1.84 3.18
CA PRO A 224 -2.94 3.22 2.75
C PRO A 224 -2.08 4.21 3.57
N GLY A 225 -1.48 5.19 2.89
CA GLY A 225 -0.76 6.29 3.52
C GLY A 225 0.65 5.99 4.03
N GLN A 226 1.29 4.92 3.54
CA GLN A 226 2.66 4.59 3.92
C GLN A 226 3.68 5.65 3.47
N MET A 227 3.47 6.30 2.31
CA MET A 227 4.32 7.41 1.85
C MET A 227 4.09 8.70 2.66
N ARG A 228 2.83 8.98 3.03
CA ARG A 228 2.51 10.02 4.04
C ARG A 228 3.22 9.82 5.37
N GLU A 229 3.51 8.60 5.78
CA GLU A 229 4.29 8.37 7.00
C GLU A 229 5.75 8.83 6.84
N ALA A 230 6.37 8.56 5.69
CA ALA A 230 7.70 9.09 5.37
C ALA A 230 7.71 10.62 5.42
N GLN A 231 6.68 11.27 4.86
CA GLN A 231 6.47 12.72 4.95
C GLN A 231 6.37 13.21 6.40
N ARG A 232 5.51 12.59 7.21
CA ARG A 232 5.36 12.94 8.64
C ARG A 232 6.68 12.76 9.40
N GLY A 233 7.44 11.71 9.07
CA GLY A 233 8.77 11.47 9.62
C GLY A 233 9.75 12.61 9.30
N TYR A 234 9.85 13.00 8.04
CA TYR A 234 10.72 14.08 7.57
C TYR A 234 10.40 15.44 8.21
N HIS A 235 9.10 15.75 8.37
CA HIS A 235 8.64 17.01 8.97
C HIS A 235 8.57 16.99 10.51
N SER A 236 8.87 15.87 11.16
CA SER A 236 8.83 15.77 12.62
C SER A 236 9.97 16.55 13.27
N GLU A 237 9.62 17.58 14.07
CA GLU A 237 10.63 18.34 14.83
C GLU A 237 11.32 17.48 15.89
N ALA A 238 10.58 16.59 16.57
CA ALA A 238 11.16 15.67 17.55
C ALA A 238 12.22 14.77 16.91
N LYS A 239 11.94 14.17 15.75
CA LYS A 239 12.93 13.37 15.01
C LYS A 239 14.11 14.22 14.53
N ARG A 240 13.84 15.45 14.07
CA ARG A 240 14.90 16.37 13.64
C ARG A 240 15.85 16.73 14.78
N GLN A 241 15.34 16.95 15.99
CA GLN A 241 16.18 17.22 17.16
C GLN A 241 17.06 16.02 17.52
N ARG A 242 16.53 14.79 17.41
CA ARG A 242 17.32 13.56 17.57
C ARG A 242 18.51 13.51 16.60
N VAL A 243 18.26 13.80 15.32
CA VAL A 243 19.31 13.84 14.29
C VAL A 243 20.30 14.98 14.53
N ARG A 244 19.85 16.18 14.97
CA ARG A 244 20.76 17.30 15.29
C ARG A 244 21.77 16.93 16.39
N ARG A 245 21.34 16.23 17.45
CA ARG A 245 22.27 15.75 18.49
C ARG A 245 23.35 14.83 17.92
N ALA A 246 22.99 13.95 17.00
CA ALA A 246 23.94 13.06 16.33
C ALA A 246 24.90 13.82 15.40
N ILE A 247 24.40 14.82 14.67
CA ILE A 247 25.24 15.73 13.88
C ILE A 247 26.23 16.48 14.78
N GLU A 248 25.77 17.04 15.90
CA GLU A 248 26.61 17.76 16.86
C GLU A 248 27.72 16.87 17.43
N HIS A 249 27.40 15.62 17.80
CA HIS A 249 28.40 14.64 18.23
C HIS A 249 29.39 14.33 17.12
N TYR A 250 28.91 14.04 15.91
CA TYR A 250 29.75 13.75 14.76
C TYR A 250 30.71 14.91 14.46
N GLN A 251 30.23 16.15 14.43
CA GLN A 251 31.04 17.33 14.16
C GLN A 251 32.09 17.59 15.24
N ARG A 252 31.76 17.36 16.51
CA ARG A 252 32.65 17.64 17.64
C ARG A 252 33.70 16.55 17.84
N GLU A 253 33.28 15.29 17.78
CA GLU A 253 34.11 14.15 18.24
C GLU A 253 34.72 13.37 17.07
N ILE A 254 34.05 13.30 15.92
CA ILE A 254 34.40 12.35 14.84
C ILE A 254 35.05 13.07 13.65
N ARG A 255 34.41 14.13 13.16
CA ARG A 255 34.86 14.90 11.99
C ARG A 255 36.30 15.41 12.09
N PRO A 256 36.81 15.90 13.24
CA PRO A 256 38.20 16.36 13.35
C PRO A 256 39.24 15.26 13.12
N GLN A 257 38.86 14.00 13.30
CA GLN A 257 39.74 12.83 13.20
C GLN A 257 39.38 11.93 12.00
N ARG A 258 38.55 12.41 11.07
CA ARG A 258 38.04 11.64 9.93
C ARG A 258 39.14 10.97 9.10
N ASP A 259 40.21 11.71 8.79
CA ASP A 259 41.29 11.22 7.93
C ASP A 259 42.18 10.20 8.63
N SER A 260 42.09 10.13 9.96
CA SER A 260 42.76 9.15 10.81
C SER A 260 41.83 8.00 11.26
N LEU A 261 40.62 7.89 10.70
CA LEU A 261 39.73 6.77 11.01
C LEU A 261 40.40 5.44 10.59
N PRO A 262 40.57 4.49 11.52
CA PRO A 262 41.49 3.37 11.32
C PRO A 262 40.95 2.29 10.36
N SER A 263 39.63 2.18 10.18
CA SER A 263 39.01 1.14 9.35
C SER A 263 38.40 1.68 8.05
N SER A 264 38.18 0.78 7.07
CA SER A 264 37.41 1.09 5.86
C SER A 264 35.93 1.34 6.17
N GLU A 265 35.41 0.63 7.16
CA GLU A 265 34.00 0.62 7.55
C GLU A 265 33.61 1.96 8.21
N GLU A 266 34.45 2.49 9.10
CA GLU A 266 34.25 3.83 9.68
C GLU A 266 34.34 4.94 8.62
N ARG A 267 35.29 4.84 7.70
CA ARG A 267 35.42 5.79 6.59
C ARG A 267 34.22 5.75 5.66
N TYR A 268 33.64 4.57 5.44
CA TYR A 268 32.41 4.40 4.67
C TYR A 268 31.23 5.14 5.34
N LEU A 269 31.01 4.94 6.64
CA LEU A 269 29.96 5.64 7.39
C LEU A 269 30.14 7.16 7.37
N ALA A 270 31.36 7.65 7.61
CA ALA A 270 31.67 9.07 7.53
C ALA A 270 31.41 9.62 6.12
N GLY A 271 31.70 8.84 5.08
CA GLY A 271 31.37 9.16 3.69
C GLY A 271 29.87 9.34 3.47
N LEU A 272 29.03 8.42 3.95
CA LEU A 272 27.57 8.53 3.87
C LEU A 272 27.05 9.79 4.57
N VAL A 273 27.62 10.15 5.72
CA VAL A 273 27.23 11.35 6.49
C VAL A 273 27.60 12.63 5.74
N GLU A 274 28.85 12.78 5.30
CA GLU A 274 29.32 14.01 4.64
C GLU A 274 28.71 14.22 3.25
N GLN A 275 28.35 13.16 2.54
CA GLN A 275 27.71 13.24 1.22
C GLN A 275 26.20 13.49 1.29
N SER A 276 25.59 13.47 2.48
CA SER A 276 24.16 13.67 2.65
C SER A 276 23.73 15.12 2.44
N PRO A 277 22.82 15.42 1.49
CA PRO A 277 22.23 16.75 1.37
C PRO A 277 21.46 17.19 2.63
N SER A 278 20.85 16.25 3.35
CA SER A 278 20.09 16.53 4.57
C SER A 278 20.98 16.92 5.75
N PHE A 279 22.25 16.49 5.77
CA PHE A 279 23.21 16.87 6.81
C PHE A 279 23.36 18.39 6.91
N VAL A 280 23.54 19.07 5.77
CA VAL A 280 23.65 20.53 5.68
C VAL A 280 22.32 21.20 6.03
N ARG A 281 21.21 20.71 5.43
CA ARG A 281 19.88 21.33 5.58
C ARG A 281 19.34 21.29 7.01
N ILE A 282 19.62 20.21 7.75
CA ILE A 282 19.19 20.06 9.14
C ILE A 282 19.94 21.04 10.06
N GLN A 283 21.21 21.34 9.76
CA GLN A 283 22.03 22.32 10.49
C GLN A 283 21.56 23.76 10.27
N GLU A 284 21.33 24.17 9.03
CA GLU A 284 20.94 25.56 8.68
C GLU A 284 19.57 25.98 9.23
N SER A 285 18.73 25.02 9.63
CA SER A 285 17.35 25.27 10.08
C SER A 285 17.22 25.82 11.52
N SER A 286 18.32 26.30 12.13
CA SER A 286 18.26 26.98 13.43
C SER A 286 17.62 28.38 13.31
N VAL A 287 16.39 28.47 13.81
CA VAL A 287 15.64 29.71 14.11
C VAL A 287 15.13 30.55 12.92
N ALA A 288 15.97 31.05 12.03
CA ALA A 288 15.54 31.99 10.98
C ALA A 288 14.66 31.34 9.90
N GLY A 289 14.97 30.09 9.52
CA GLY A 289 14.15 29.31 8.58
C GLY A 289 12.78 28.85 9.12
N ARG A 290 12.52 28.98 10.44
CA ARG A 290 11.23 28.57 11.06
C ARG A 290 10.09 29.52 10.71
N VAL A 291 10.39 30.79 10.42
CA VAL A 291 9.37 31.79 10.03
C VAL A 291 9.01 31.64 8.55
N LEU A 292 10.00 31.48 7.67
CA LEU A 292 9.74 31.26 6.23
C LEU A 292 9.09 29.90 5.93
N ASN A 293 9.51 28.81 6.59
CA ASN A 293 8.88 27.50 6.36
C ASN A 293 7.45 27.43 6.90
N ARG A 294 7.06 28.22 7.90
CA ARG A 294 5.65 28.32 8.32
C ARG A 294 4.78 28.99 7.26
N ILE A 295 5.35 29.95 6.51
CA ILE A 295 4.68 30.63 5.40
C ILE A 295 4.62 29.71 4.16
N GLY A 296 5.64 28.88 3.92
CA GLY A 296 5.65 27.88 2.83
C GLY A 296 4.82 26.61 3.08
N LEU A 297 4.64 26.18 4.34
CA LEU A 297 3.82 25.00 4.70
C LEU A 297 2.31 25.30 4.72
N PHE A 298 1.90 26.56 4.84
CA PHE A 298 0.48 26.91 4.74
C PHE A 298 -0.06 26.88 3.30
N ASN A 299 0.81 26.87 2.29
CA ASN A 299 0.42 26.66 0.89
C ASN A 299 0.32 25.18 0.46
N GLN A 300 0.64 24.23 1.36
CA GLN A 300 0.41 22.79 1.12
C GLN A 300 -0.80 22.23 1.89
N LEU A 301 -1.56 23.09 2.59
CA LEU A 301 -2.81 22.72 3.27
C LEU A 301 -4.09 23.18 2.55
N THR A 302 -4.00 23.70 1.33
CA THR A 302 -5.15 24.18 0.56
C THR A 302 -5.14 23.63 -0.87
N GLY A 303 -5.76 22.46 -1.00
CA GLY A 303 -6.14 21.82 -2.25
C GLY A 303 -6.99 20.58 -1.95
N ASP A 304 -6.57 19.80 -0.95
CA ASP A 304 -7.26 18.56 -0.58
C ASP A 304 -8.56 18.76 0.22
N GLN A 305 -8.73 19.89 0.91
CA GLN A 305 -10.01 20.23 1.56
C GLN A 305 -11.00 20.88 0.59
N VAL A 306 -10.53 21.70 -0.35
CA VAL A 306 -11.39 22.32 -1.40
C VAL A 306 -11.81 21.29 -2.44
N ARG A 307 -10.93 20.34 -2.76
CA ARG A 307 -11.26 19.20 -3.63
C ARG A 307 -12.12 18.15 -2.92
N ARG A 308 -12.27 18.22 -1.59
CA ARG A 308 -13.29 17.45 -0.86
C ARG A 308 -14.69 17.98 -1.14
N LEU A 309 -14.87 19.30 -1.26
CA LEU A 309 -16.14 19.91 -1.71
C LEU A 309 -16.41 19.71 -3.20
N GLY A 310 -15.38 19.73 -4.06
CA GLY A 310 -15.56 19.42 -5.49
C GLY A 310 -15.95 17.97 -5.77
N LYS A 311 -15.66 17.06 -4.84
CA LYS A 311 -16.07 15.65 -4.90
C LYS A 311 -17.50 15.42 -4.42
N ASP A 312 -18.15 16.38 -3.78
CA ASP A 312 -19.57 16.25 -3.43
C ASP A 312 -20.48 16.37 -4.67
N GLY A 313 -19.94 16.82 -5.81
CA GLY A 313 -20.57 16.65 -7.13
C GLY A 313 -20.54 15.20 -7.66
N MET A 314 -19.73 14.31 -7.08
CA MET A 314 -19.69 12.87 -7.45
C MET A 314 -20.90 12.08 -6.92
N GLY A 315 -21.76 12.71 -6.11
CA GLY A 315 -22.94 12.08 -5.54
C GLY A 315 -24.04 11.76 -6.55
N MET A 316 -24.23 12.52 -7.64
CA MET A 316 -25.40 12.32 -8.51
C MET A 316 -25.33 11.08 -9.42
N PHE A 317 -24.15 10.70 -9.91
CA PHE A 317 -24.01 9.49 -10.74
C PHE A 317 -23.78 8.24 -9.87
N SER A 318 -23.07 8.33 -8.74
CA SER A 318 -22.93 7.19 -7.82
C SER A 318 -24.22 6.85 -7.05
N MET A 319 -25.09 7.82 -6.75
CA MET A 319 -26.40 7.55 -6.12
C MET A 319 -27.36 6.80 -7.06
N LEU A 320 -27.23 6.97 -8.37
CA LEU A 320 -28.09 6.26 -9.35
C LEU A 320 -27.65 4.80 -9.59
N PHE A 321 -26.35 4.51 -9.45
CA PHE A 321 -25.78 3.17 -9.67
C PHE A 321 -25.63 2.33 -8.38
N GLY A 322 -25.54 2.97 -7.21
CA GLY A 322 -25.16 2.30 -5.96
C GLY A 322 -26.30 1.65 -5.17
N ASN A 323 -27.53 2.19 -5.20
CA ASN A 323 -28.54 1.83 -4.18
C ASN A 323 -29.96 1.55 -4.68
N ALA A 324 -30.27 1.62 -5.98
CA ALA A 324 -31.68 1.65 -6.41
C ALA A 324 -32.15 0.54 -7.37
N ILE A 325 -31.30 -0.33 -7.91
CA ILE A 325 -31.78 -1.40 -8.80
C ILE A 325 -31.03 -2.73 -8.54
N GLY A 326 -31.78 -3.72 -8.06
CA GLY A 326 -31.30 -5.10 -7.91
C GLY A 326 -30.84 -5.69 -9.25
N VAL A 327 -30.30 -6.92 -9.23
CA VAL A 327 -30.04 -7.67 -10.45
C VAL A 327 -31.41 -7.98 -11.10
N ILE A 328 -31.87 -7.09 -11.98
CA ILE A 328 -33.02 -7.37 -12.83
C ILE A 328 -32.49 -8.22 -13.98
N GLU A 329 -32.60 -9.54 -13.79
CA GLU A 329 -32.42 -10.55 -14.82
C GLU A 329 -33.81 -10.94 -15.33
N THR A 330 -34.12 -10.59 -16.57
CA THR A 330 -35.45 -10.88 -17.15
C THR A 330 -35.57 -12.31 -17.64
N ARG A 331 -34.45 -12.97 -17.94
CA ARG A 331 -34.32 -14.37 -18.35
C ARG A 331 -32.89 -14.89 -18.14
N GLN A 332 -32.69 -16.18 -18.35
CA GLN A 332 -31.35 -16.77 -18.49
C GLN A 332 -30.78 -16.54 -19.90
N GLY A 333 -29.46 -16.55 -20.02
CA GLY A 333 -28.74 -16.43 -21.29
C GLY A 333 -28.81 -17.69 -22.15
N TYR A 334 -28.57 -17.57 -23.45
CA TYR A 334 -28.64 -18.71 -24.37
C TYR A 334 -27.56 -19.78 -24.16
N LEU A 335 -26.43 -19.44 -23.53
CA LEU A 335 -25.38 -20.39 -23.18
C LEU A 335 -25.55 -21.00 -21.78
N HIS A 336 -26.59 -20.61 -21.04
CA HIS A 336 -26.87 -21.19 -19.73
C HIS A 336 -27.12 -22.70 -19.84
N GLU A 337 -26.46 -23.48 -18.99
CA GLU A 337 -26.54 -24.95 -18.95
C GLU A 337 -26.19 -25.67 -20.27
N ASN A 338 -25.61 -24.99 -21.26
CA ASN A 338 -25.21 -25.59 -22.53
C ASN A 338 -23.90 -26.40 -22.37
N GLN A 339 -24.04 -27.68 -22.01
CA GLN A 339 -22.89 -28.59 -21.79
C GLN A 339 -22.02 -28.78 -23.03
N SER A 340 -22.61 -28.81 -24.23
CA SER A 340 -21.86 -28.98 -25.48
C SER A 340 -20.96 -27.78 -25.74
N ALA A 341 -21.51 -26.57 -25.69
CA ALA A 341 -20.75 -25.34 -25.84
C ALA A 341 -19.67 -25.21 -24.74
N ARG A 342 -20.00 -25.58 -23.50
CA ARG A 342 -19.03 -25.55 -22.38
C ARG A 342 -17.86 -26.48 -22.62
N THR A 343 -18.11 -27.71 -23.06
CA THR A 343 -17.06 -28.70 -23.35
C THR A 343 -16.20 -28.26 -24.51
N GLN A 344 -16.83 -27.76 -25.58
CA GLN A 344 -16.14 -27.22 -26.76
C GLN A 344 -15.26 -26.03 -26.38
N LEU A 345 -15.78 -25.07 -25.61
CA LEU A 345 -15.02 -23.91 -25.15
C LEU A 345 -13.85 -24.32 -24.26
N LEU A 346 -14.06 -25.20 -23.27
CA LEU A 346 -12.99 -25.70 -22.40
C LEU A 346 -11.85 -26.38 -23.16
N SER A 347 -12.14 -27.06 -24.28
CA SER A 347 -11.10 -27.68 -25.12
C SER A 347 -10.22 -26.68 -25.87
N GLN A 348 -10.67 -25.42 -26.00
CA GLN A 348 -9.99 -24.37 -26.76
C GLN A 348 -9.28 -23.37 -25.84
N LEU A 349 -9.81 -23.14 -24.64
CA LEU A 349 -9.27 -22.18 -23.68
C LEU A 349 -7.87 -22.59 -23.18
N LYS A 350 -7.05 -21.58 -22.92
CA LYS A 350 -5.73 -21.70 -22.30
C LYS A 350 -5.55 -20.60 -21.28
N ALA A 351 -4.83 -20.89 -20.18
CA ALA A 351 -4.49 -19.92 -19.15
C ALA A 351 -3.97 -18.60 -19.76
N GLY A 352 -4.58 -17.48 -19.37
CA GLY A 352 -4.29 -16.15 -19.91
C GLY A 352 -5.22 -15.68 -21.02
N ASP A 353 -6.21 -16.47 -21.43
CA ASP A 353 -7.25 -16.00 -22.36
C ASP A 353 -8.18 -14.96 -21.71
N ILE A 354 -8.63 -14.01 -22.50
CA ILE A 354 -9.61 -12.98 -22.11
C ILE A 354 -10.99 -13.45 -22.55
N LEU A 355 -11.97 -13.37 -21.66
CA LEU A 355 -13.37 -13.69 -21.93
C LEU A 355 -14.19 -12.41 -21.93
N LEU A 356 -15.05 -12.23 -22.93
CA LEU A 356 -16.01 -11.14 -23.00
C LEU A 356 -17.42 -11.71 -23.13
N GLU A 357 -18.39 -11.04 -22.50
CA GLU A 357 -19.78 -11.45 -22.52
C GLU A 357 -20.74 -10.35 -22.97
N LYS A 358 -21.88 -10.78 -23.52
CA LYS A 358 -23.04 -9.95 -23.82
C LYS A 358 -24.27 -10.49 -23.09
N THR A 359 -24.88 -9.66 -22.25
CA THR A 359 -26.04 -10.02 -21.42
C THR A 359 -27.17 -8.98 -21.53
N PRO A 360 -27.83 -8.85 -22.70
CA PRO A 360 -28.84 -7.81 -22.93
C PRO A 360 -30.08 -7.95 -22.03
N PHE A 361 -30.22 -9.08 -21.33
CA PHE A 361 -31.24 -9.36 -20.33
C PHE A 361 -30.89 -8.88 -18.91
N ARG A 362 -29.67 -8.35 -18.70
CA ARG A 362 -29.23 -7.70 -17.46
C ARG A 362 -29.25 -6.19 -17.64
N LEU A 363 -29.86 -5.47 -16.70
CA LEU A 363 -29.92 -4.00 -16.76
C LEU A 363 -28.53 -3.32 -16.80
N THR A 364 -27.52 -3.94 -16.17
CA THR A 364 -26.14 -3.40 -16.16
C THR A 364 -25.50 -3.36 -17.54
N ASP A 365 -25.81 -4.33 -18.41
CA ASP A 365 -25.28 -4.42 -19.77
C ASP A 365 -25.87 -3.33 -20.68
N ALA A 366 -27.14 -2.96 -20.47
CA ALA A 366 -27.81 -1.87 -21.21
C ALA A 366 -27.21 -0.47 -20.94
N LEU A 367 -26.49 -0.31 -19.82
CA LEU A 367 -25.88 0.95 -19.40
C LEU A 367 -24.40 1.08 -19.79
N ILE A 368 -23.80 0.00 -20.32
CA ILE A 368 -22.39 -0.01 -20.75
C ILE A 368 -22.37 0.30 -22.25
N PRO A 369 -21.74 1.42 -22.67
CA PRO A 369 -21.62 1.74 -24.09
C PRO A 369 -20.81 0.67 -24.81
N GLY A 370 -21.33 0.20 -25.95
CA GLY A 370 -20.70 -0.82 -26.78
C GLY A 370 -21.55 -2.07 -26.98
N TYR A 371 -20.96 -3.07 -27.62
CA TYR A 371 -21.55 -4.40 -27.79
C TYR A 371 -21.34 -5.25 -26.54
N TRP A 372 -20.08 -5.38 -26.11
CA TRP A 372 -19.66 -6.22 -25.00
C TRP A 372 -19.90 -5.51 -23.67
N GLY A 373 -20.50 -6.22 -22.72
CA GLY A 373 -20.91 -5.67 -21.43
C GLY A 373 -19.95 -5.97 -20.29
N HIS A 374 -19.13 -7.01 -20.39
CA HIS A 374 -18.24 -7.42 -19.30
C HIS A 374 -17.03 -8.20 -19.80
N VAL A 375 -15.97 -8.22 -18.98
CA VAL A 375 -14.68 -8.85 -19.29
C VAL A 375 -14.18 -9.64 -18.09
N ALA A 376 -13.62 -10.81 -18.35
CA ALA A 376 -13.00 -11.70 -17.39
C ALA A 376 -11.73 -12.34 -17.95
N ILE A 377 -10.99 -13.06 -17.10
CA ILE A 377 -9.75 -13.74 -17.48
C ILE A 377 -9.85 -15.22 -17.13
N TRP A 378 -9.62 -16.10 -18.09
CA TRP A 378 -9.44 -17.52 -17.84
C TRP A 378 -8.02 -17.78 -17.34
N VAL A 379 -7.86 -18.25 -16.10
CA VAL A 379 -6.54 -18.50 -15.49
C VAL A 379 -6.06 -19.94 -15.63
N GLY A 380 -6.87 -20.82 -16.21
CA GLY A 380 -6.53 -22.23 -16.38
C GLY A 380 -6.94 -23.12 -15.22
N ASN A 381 -6.86 -24.43 -15.46
CA ASN A 381 -7.08 -25.48 -14.46
C ASN A 381 -5.78 -25.84 -13.71
N GLU A 382 -5.84 -26.78 -12.75
CA GLU A 382 -4.67 -27.21 -11.98
C GLU A 382 -3.52 -27.75 -12.87
N ALA A 383 -3.82 -28.48 -13.94
CA ALA A 383 -2.79 -29.01 -14.82
C ALA A 383 -2.06 -27.90 -15.58
N GLU A 384 -2.79 -26.94 -16.16
CA GLU A 384 -2.22 -25.78 -16.84
C GLU A 384 -1.35 -24.95 -15.87
N LEU A 385 -1.82 -24.71 -14.65
CA LEU A 385 -1.10 -23.92 -13.65
C LEU A 385 0.17 -24.62 -13.13
N ARG A 386 0.17 -25.96 -13.09
CA ARG A 386 1.37 -26.76 -12.80
C ARG A 386 2.37 -26.72 -13.95
N GLU A 387 1.90 -26.82 -15.19
CA GLU A 387 2.74 -26.71 -16.39
C GLU A 387 3.41 -25.32 -16.50
N LEU A 388 2.68 -24.27 -16.13
CA LEU A 388 3.20 -22.92 -16.03
C LEU A 388 4.17 -22.72 -14.84
N GLY A 389 4.28 -23.70 -13.93
CA GLY A 389 5.15 -23.62 -12.76
C GLY A 389 4.65 -22.66 -11.67
N VAL A 390 3.39 -22.22 -11.74
CA VAL A 390 2.81 -21.22 -10.81
C VAL A 390 1.97 -21.84 -9.69
N TRP A 391 1.69 -23.14 -9.76
CA TRP A 391 0.81 -23.82 -8.81
C TRP A 391 1.19 -23.60 -7.34
N ASP A 392 2.48 -23.66 -7.02
CA ASP A 392 2.99 -23.49 -5.65
C ASP A 392 3.45 -22.05 -5.36
N HIS A 393 3.17 -21.10 -6.25
CA HIS A 393 3.51 -19.70 -6.04
C HIS A 393 2.70 -19.11 -4.87
N PRO A 394 3.29 -18.27 -3.98
CA PRO A 394 2.59 -17.74 -2.80
C PRO A 394 1.26 -17.03 -3.08
N VAL A 395 1.15 -16.34 -4.22
CA VAL A 395 -0.08 -15.68 -4.67
C VAL A 395 -1.18 -16.70 -5.03
N LEU A 396 -0.83 -17.88 -5.55
CA LEU A 396 -1.80 -18.88 -6.00
C LEU A 396 -2.21 -19.84 -4.89
N ARG A 397 -1.30 -20.15 -3.95
CA ARG A 397 -1.56 -21.10 -2.83
C ARG A 397 -2.92 -20.93 -2.14
N PRO A 398 -3.37 -19.71 -1.78
CA PRO A 398 -4.68 -19.51 -1.15
C PRO A 398 -5.87 -19.91 -2.02
N HIS A 399 -5.69 -19.99 -3.34
CA HIS A 399 -6.74 -20.23 -4.33
C HIS A 399 -6.75 -21.65 -4.90
N GLN A 400 -5.80 -22.53 -4.53
CA GLN A 400 -5.71 -23.90 -5.07
C GLN A 400 -7.01 -24.70 -4.91
N ALA A 401 -7.68 -24.60 -3.75
CA ALA A 401 -8.96 -25.26 -3.52
C ALA A 401 -10.07 -24.71 -4.43
N SER A 402 -10.08 -23.39 -4.66
CA SER A 402 -11.02 -22.74 -5.58
C SER A 402 -10.84 -23.26 -7.01
N ILE A 403 -9.59 -23.36 -7.48
CA ILE A 403 -9.26 -23.87 -8.81
C ILE A 403 -9.64 -25.33 -8.98
N ARG A 404 -9.39 -26.19 -7.97
CA ARG A 404 -9.84 -27.59 -7.97
C ARG A 404 -11.35 -27.74 -8.12
N ASN A 405 -12.10 -26.78 -7.57
CA ASN A 405 -13.55 -26.69 -7.74
C ASN A 405 -13.99 -26.04 -9.06
N GLY A 406 -13.09 -25.92 -10.04
CA GLY A 406 -13.36 -25.42 -11.39
C GLY A 406 -13.57 -23.90 -11.47
N ARG A 407 -13.19 -23.15 -10.43
CA ARG A 407 -13.35 -21.69 -10.38
C ARG A 407 -12.16 -20.98 -11.04
N SER A 408 -12.06 -21.12 -12.36
CA SER A 408 -10.93 -20.68 -13.18
C SER A 408 -11.17 -19.41 -13.99
N VAL A 409 -12.27 -18.68 -13.75
CA VAL A 409 -12.56 -17.38 -14.37
C VAL A 409 -12.37 -16.28 -13.33
N ILE A 410 -11.38 -15.41 -13.48
CA ILE A 410 -11.21 -14.23 -12.62
C ILE A 410 -11.97 -13.05 -13.22
N GLU A 411 -12.86 -12.45 -12.44
CA GLU A 411 -13.72 -11.36 -12.88
C GLU A 411 -14.00 -10.36 -11.76
N ALA A 412 -14.20 -9.09 -12.13
CA ALA A 412 -14.63 -8.04 -11.22
C ALA A 412 -16.15 -7.92 -11.23
N LEU A 413 -16.81 -8.34 -10.14
CA LEU A 413 -18.26 -8.24 -9.97
C LEU A 413 -18.59 -7.21 -8.87
N ARG A 414 -19.86 -6.81 -8.72
CA ARG A 414 -20.26 -5.81 -7.70
C ARG A 414 -19.71 -6.10 -6.29
N PRO A 415 -19.69 -7.36 -5.79
CA PRO A 415 -19.12 -7.67 -4.47
C PRO A 415 -17.58 -7.56 -4.40
N GLY A 416 -16.90 -7.49 -5.55
CA GLY A 416 -15.45 -7.46 -5.69
C GLY A 416 -14.94 -8.43 -6.75
N VAL A 417 -13.62 -8.46 -6.91
CA VAL A 417 -12.93 -9.40 -7.79
C VAL A 417 -12.94 -10.80 -7.18
N THR A 418 -13.40 -11.78 -7.94
CA THR A 418 -13.56 -13.18 -7.49
C THR A 418 -13.09 -14.15 -8.57
N ALA A 419 -12.85 -15.39 -8.17
CA ALA A 419 -12.71 -16.52 -9.08
C ALA A 419 -14.05 -17.25 -9.18
N SER A 420 -14.63 -17.36 -10.37
CA SER A 420 -15.92 -17.99 -10.69
C SER A 420 -15.73 -19.22 -11.58
N THR A 421 -16.76 -20.06 -11.69
CA THR A 421 -16.75 -21.19 -12.63
C THR A 421 -17.05 -20.72 -14.05
N LEU A 422 -16.57 -21.44 -15.07
CA LEU A 422 -16.96 -21.16 -16.45
C LEU A 422 -18.48 -21.28 -16.65
N ALA A 423 -19.14 -22.22 -15.95
CA ALA A 423 -20.59 -22.37 -16.02
C ALA A 423 -21.34 -21.13 -15.52
N HIS A 424 -20.82 -20.47 -14.48
CA HIS A 424 -21.38 -19.20 -14.00
C HIS A 424 -21.23 -18.10 -15.05
N PHE A 425 -20.01 -17.95 -15.59
CA PHE A 425 -19.71 -16.97 -16.63
C PHE A 425 -20.49 -17.21 -17.93
N MET A 426 -20.82 -18.46 -18.27
CA MET A 426 -21.56 -18.80 -19.50
C MET A 426 -23.07 -18.51 -19.45
N ASN A 427 -23.59 -17.95 -18.36
CA ASN A 427 -24.98 -17.49 -18.34
C ASN A 427 -25.13 -16.16 -19.11
N VAL A 428 -24.96 -16.22 -20.44
CA VAL A 428 -24.82 -15.10 -21.37
C VAL A 428 -25.45 -15.45 -22.73
N ASP A 429 -25.69 -14.46 -23.58
CA ASP A 429 -26.18 -14.69 -24.94
C ASP A 429 -25.04 -14.92 -25.93
N ASP A 430 -24.04 -14.04 -25.87
CA ASP A 430 -22.86 -14.08 -26.70
C ASP A 430 -21.61 -14.12 -25.83
N LEU A 431 -20.60 -14.85 -26.32
CA LEU A 431 -19.33 -15.04 -25.64
C LEU A 431 -18.20 -14.91 -26.67
N LEU A 432 -17.17 -14.15 -26.31
CA LEU A 432 -15.94 -14.04 -27.07
C LEU A 432 -14.76 -14.44 -26.20
N ALA A 433 -13.94 -15.36 -26.69
CA ALA A 433 -12.66 -15.70 -26.09
C ALA A 433 -11.53 -15.17 -26.98
N LEU A 434 -10.62 -14.41 -26.39
CA LEU A 434 -9.48 -13.79 -27.06
C LEU A 434 -8.17 -14.30 -26.49
N ARG A 435 -7.15 -14.41 -27.35
CA ARG A 435 -5.80 -14.80 -26.96
C ARG A 435 -4.76 -13.95 -27.65
N ASP A 436 -3.70 -13.65 -26.93
CA ASP A 436 -2.47 -13.12 -27.50
C ASP A 436 -1.60 -14.26 -28.05
N PRO A 437 -1.44 -14.39 -29.38
CA PRO A 437 -0.65 -15.45 -29.97
C PRO A 437 0.86 -15.23 -29.80
N ALA A 438 1.30 -14.00 -29.50
CA ALA A 438 2.69 -13.62 -29.37
C ALA A 438 3.20 -13.67 -27.92
N ALA A 439 2.34 -14.06 -26.97
CA ALA A 439 2.68 -14.13 -25.56
C ALA A 439 3.82 -15.13 -25.32
N SER A 440 4.94 -14.66 -24.75
CA SER A 440 5.96 -15.57 -24.23
C SER A 440 5.41 -16.33 -23.02
N ARG A 441 6.02 -17.49 -22.71
CA ARG A 441 5.68 -18.25 -21.50
C ARG A 441 5.82 -17.40 -20.23
N GLU A 442 6.83 -16.54 -20.18
CA GLU A 442 7.02 -15.60 -19.07
C GLU A 442 5.88 -14.59 -18.98
N ALA A 443 5.46 -13.98 -20.10
CA ALA A 443 4.32 -13.07 -20.12
C ALA A 443 3.03 -13.75 -19.68
N GLN A 444 2.79 -14.98 -20.13
CA GLN A 444 1.64 -15.80 -19.72
C GLN A 444 1.65 -16.06 -18.20
N VAL A 445 2.79 -16.48 -17.64
CA VAL A 445 2.98 -16.67 -16.20
C VAL A 445 2.67 -15.39 -15.43
N GLN A 446 3.23 -14.24 -15.85
CA GLN A 446 3.01 -12.98 -15.16
C GLN A 446 1.56 -12.52 -15.24
N ARG A 447 0.88 -12.68 -16.38
CA ARG A 447 -0.56 -12.37 -16.52
C ARG A 447 -1.40 -13.18 -15.55
N VAL A 448 -1.17 -14.50 -15.48
CA VAL A 448 -1.89 -15.37 -14.53
C VAL A 448 -1.65 -14.92 -13.09
N LEU A 449 -0.40 -14.67 -12.70
CA LEU A 449 -0.07 -14.21 -11.35
C LEU A 449 -0.70 -12.85 -11.03
N ARG A 450 -0.68 -11.89 -11.97
CA ARG A 450 -1.34 -10.59 -11.82
C ARG A 450 -2.85 -10.71 -11.67
N ALA A 451 -3.48 -11.63 -12.39
CA ALA A 451 -4.92 -11.87 -12.28
C ALA A 451 -5.27 -12.38 -10.87
N PHE A 452 -4.51 -13.35 -10.34
CA PHE A 452 -4.71 -13.81 -8.96
C PHE A 452 -4.50 -12.70 -7.91
N ARG A 453 -3.53 -11.80 -8.11
CA ARG A 453 -3.33 -10.64 -7.21
C ARG A 453 -4.54 -9.69 -7.13
N GLN A 454 -5.45 -9.73 -8.10
CA GLN A 454 -6.63 -8.87 -8.07
C GLN A 454 -7.76 -9.43 -7.21
N ILE A 455 -7.78 -10.75 -6.92
CA ILE A 455 -8.86 -11.39 -6.16
C ILE A 455 -8.99 -10.74 -4.78
N GLY A 456 -10.23 -10.41 -4.39
CA GLY A 456 -10.57 -9.78 -3.12
C GLY A 456 -10.56 -8.25 -3.15
N LYS A 457 -10.10 -7.61 -4.23
CA LYS A 457 -10.23 -6.15 -4.37
C LYS A 457 -11.70 -5.77 -4.57
N PRO A 458 -12.20 -4.71 -3.91
CA PRO A 458 -13.57 -4.22 -4.11
C PRO A 458 -13.79 -3.68 -5.53
N TYR A 459 -15.04 -3.63 -5.96
CA TYR A 459 -15.42 -3.09 -7.26
C TYR A 459 -15.25 -1.56 -7.32
N ASP A 460 -14.74 -1.02 -8.43
CA ASP A 460 -14.67 0.43 -8.62
C ASP A 460 -15.93 1.01 -9.26
N PHE A 461 -16.79 1.63 -8.45
CA PHE A 461 -17.96 2.35 -8.97
C PHE A 461 -17.60 3.69 -9.66
N ASN A 462 -16.33 4.11 -9.63
CA ASN A 462 -15.85 5.38 -10.20
C ASN A 462 -15.18 5.26 -11.57
N PHE A 463 -14.95 4.04 -12.07
CA PHE A 463 -14.33 3.73 -13.37
C PHE A 463 -12.99 4.46 -13.61
N ASP A 464 -12.12 4.54 -12.61
CA ASP A 464 -10.80 5.20 -12.70
C ASP A 464 -9.69 4.16 -12.92
N VAL A 465 -9.14 4.05 -14.14
CA VAL A 465 -8.14 3.00 -14.46
C VAL A 465 -6.83 3.14 -13.69
N GLU A 466 -6.60 4.31 -13.09
CA GLU A 466 -5.46 4.60 -12.22
C GLU A 466 -5.74 4.26 -10.75
N SER A 467 -6.96 3.84 -10.39
CA SER A 467 -7.29 3.28 -9.07
C SER A 467 -6.71 1.87 -8.94
N THR A 468 -6.13 1.61 -7.76
CA THR A 468 -5.41 0.36 -7.48
C THR A 468 -6.06 -0.45 -6.36
N ASP A 469 -6.87 0.22 -5.54
CA ASP A 469 -7.64 -0.33 -4.43
C ASP A 469 -9.03 -0.80 -4.83
N ARG A 470 -9.50 -0.42 -6.03
CA ARG A 470 -10.80 -0.82 -6.61
C ARG A 470 -10.63 -1.13 -8.10
N ILE A 471 -11.43 -2.06 -8.65
CA ILE A 471 -11.27 -2.50 -10.05
C ILE A 471 -12.63 -2.66 -10.75
N VAL A 472 -12.74 -2.16 -11.98
CA VAL A 472 -13.79 -2.50 -12.97
C VAL A 472 -13.37 -3.70 -13.83
N CYS A 473 -14.32 -4.42 -14.42
CA CYS A 473 -14.05 -5.60 -15.25
C CYS A 473 -13.05 -5.38 -16.41
N SER A 474 -13.08 -4.23 -17.07
CA SER A 474 -12.12 -3.87 -18.12
C SER A 474 -10.78 -3.37 -17.57
N GLU A 475 -10.76 -2.78 -16.37
CA GLU A 475 -9.52 -2.44 -15.65
C GLU A 475 -8.75 -3.67 -15.20
N LEU A 476 -9.44 -4.77 -14.89
CA LEU A 476 -8.80 -6.06 -14.58
C LEU A 476 -7.85 -6.46 -15.72
N VAL A 477 -8.30 -6.37 -16.97
CA VAL A 477 -7.45 -6.65 -18.14
C VAL A 477 -6.32 -5.61 -18.27
N TYR A 478 -6.62 -4.34 -18.07
CA TYR A 478 -5.61 -3.27 -18.10
C TYR A 478 -4.46 -3.49 -17.10
N GLN A 479 -4.77 -3.98 -15.89
CA GLN A 479 -3.79 -4.26 -14.83
C GLN A 479 -3.06 -5.59 -15.05
N VAL A 480 -3.64 -6.54 -15.78
CA VAL A 480 -3.05 -7.87 -16.00
C VAL A 480 -2.13 -7.90 -17.22
N PHE A 481 -2.54 -7.26 -18.31
CA PHE A 481 -1.84 -7.26 -19.60
C PHE A 481 -0.98 -6.01 -19.76
N THR A 482 0.03 -5.89 -18.89
CA THR A 482 0.86 -4.68 -18.72
C THR A 482 1.70 -4.30 -19.93
N GLU A 483 2.02 -5.30 -20.74
CA GLU A 483 2.85 -5.22 -21.94
C GLU A 483 2.04 -4.85 -23.19
N MET A 484 0.70 -4.91 -23.11
CA MET A 484 -0.17 -4.42 -24.17
C MET A 484 -0.44 -2.93 -23.97
N SER A 485 -0.33 -2.19 -25.05
CA SER A 485 -1.01 -0.89 -25.12
C SER A 485 -2.51 -1.18 -25.20
N TRP A 486 -3.37 -0.36 -24.59
CA TRP A 486 -4.83 -0.50 -24.69
C TRP A 486 -5.41 0.80 -25.24
N PRO A 487 -6.41 0.74 -26.16
CA PRO A 487 -7.19 1.93 -26.46
C PRO A 487 -7.92 2.35 -25.18
N THR A 488 -7.82 3.63 -24.83
CA THR A 488 -8.47 4.21 -23.65
C THR A 488 -9.21 5.48 -24.04
N SER A 489 -10.35 5.73 -23.40
CA SER A 489 -11.11 6.97 -23.53
C SER A 489 -10.93 7.87 -22.31
N ARG A 490 -11.34 9.13 -22.41
CA ARG A 490 -11.41 10.04 -21.27
C ARG A 490 -12.85 10.31 -20.86
N ALA A 491 -13.16 10.11 -19.59
CA ALA A 491 -14.42 10.50 -18.99
C ALA A 491 -14.15 11.31 -17.71
N MET A 492 -14.70 12.53 -17.63
CA MET A 492 -14.54 13.42 -16.46
C MET A 492 -13.08 13.61 -16.01
N GLY A 493 -12.15 13.71 -16.97
CA GLY A 493 -10.71 13.90 -16.70
C GLY A 493 -9.94 12.64 -16.30
N ARG A 494 -10.58 11.47 -16.27
CA ARG A 494 -9.95 10.16 -15.99
C ARG A 494 -9.81 9.34 -17.24
N ALA A 495 -8.75 8.53 -17.30
CA ALA A 495 -8.64 7.49 -18.30
C ALA A 495 -9.57 6.33 -17.96
N THR A 496 -10.21 5.77 -18.98
CA THR A 496 -11.22 4.71 -18.89
C THR A 496 -10.97 3.69 -20.00
N ILE A 497 -11.30 2.42 -19.74
CA ILE A 497 -11.28 1.35 -20.74
C ILE A 497 -12.63 0.63 -20.72
N SER A 498 -13.21 0.34 -21.88
CA SER A 498 -14.46 -0.43 -22.02
C SER A 498 -14.20 -1.88 -22.47
N PRO A 499 -15.17 -2.79 -22.31
CA PRO A 499 -15.10 -4.13 -22.89
C PRO A 499 -14.92 -4.11 -24.42
N ASP A 500 -15.58 -3.20 -25.12
CA ASP A 500 -15.40 -3.06 -26.58
C ASP A 500 -13.97 -2.65 -26.94
N GLN A 501 -13.35 -1.76 -26.18
CA GLN A 501 -11.94 -1.40 -26.35
C GLN A 501 -10.98 -2.58 -26.12
N VAL A 502 -11.38 -3.55 -25.29
CA VAL A 502 -10.65 -4.83 -25.19
C VAL A 502 -10.87 -5.67 -26.44
N ALA A 503 -12.10 -5.76 -26.95
CA ALA A 503 -12.41 -6.48 -28.18
C ALA A 503 -11.76 -5.88 -29.43
N GLU A 504 -11.54 -4.56 -29.47
CA GLU A 504 -10.89 -3.85 -30.57
C GLU A 504 -9.49 -4.40 -30.84
N ARG A 505 -8.80 -4.90 -29.80
CA ARG A 505 -7.48 -5.51 -29.93
C ARG A 505 -7.46 -6.81 -30.73
N ALA A 506 -8.62 -7.42 -30.96
CA ALA A 506 -8.77 -8.58 -31.83
C ALA A 506 -9.10 -8.22 -33.29
N LEU A 507 -9.30 -6.94 -33.59
CA LEU A 507 -9.53 -6.45 -34.93
C LEU A 507 -8.20 -6.11 -35.61
N ASP A 508 -8.16 -6.24 -36.93
CA ASP A 508 -7.09 -5.72 -37.80
C ASP A 508 -5.65 -6.08 -37.37
N GLY A 509 -5.46 -7.25 -36.74
CA GLY A 509 -4.15 -7.73 -36.31
C GLY A 509 -3.55 -6.99 -35.11
N GLN A 510 -4.35 -6.33 -34.28
CA GLN A 510 -3.90 -5.44 -33.19
C GLN A 510 -3.41 -6.15 -31.91
N GLY A 511 -3.04 -7.42 -32.00
CA GLY A 511 -2.33 -8.18 -30.95
C GLY A 511 -3.12 -9.31 -30.30
N LEU A 512 -4.46 -9.34 -30.43
CA LEU A 512 -5.29 -10.47 -30.02
C LEU A 512 -5.87 -11.19 -31.23
N HIS A 513 -6.18 -12.48 -31.07
CA HIS A 513 -6.98 -13.24 -32.04
C HIS A 513 -8.17 -13.88 -31.35
N VAL A 514 -9.22 -14.14 -32.14
CA VAL A 514 -10.43 -14.82 -31.68
C VAL A 514 -10.15 -16.31 -31.52
N VAL A 515 -10.24 -16.81 -30.29
CA VAL A 515 -10.18 -18.25 -29.97
C VAL A 515 -11.53 -18.89 -30.22
N ALA A 516 -12.59 -18.28 -29.69
CA ALA A 516 -13.96 -18.73 -29.88
C ALA A 516 -14.91 -17.53 -29.90
N LEU A 517 -15.94 -17.60 -30.74
CA LEU A 517 -17.04 -16.66 -30.74
C LEU A 517 -18.34 -17.44 -30.75
N TYR A 518 -19.22 -17.15 -29.80
CA TYR A 518 -20.58 -17.63 -29.75
C TYR A 518 -21.52 -16.44 -29.92
N GLN A 519 -22.53 -16.59 -30.77
CA GLN A 519 -23.58 -15.61 -30.95
C GLN A 519 -24.95 -16.29 -30.81
N ALA A 520 -25.82 -15.72 -30.00
CA ALA A 520 -27.14 -16.25 -29.68
C ALA A 520 -27.09 -17.74 -29.27
N GLY A 521 -26.12 -18.11 -28.44
CA GLY A 521 -25.91 -19.48 -27.98
C GLY A 521 -25.28 -20.46 -28.97
N LYS A 522 -24.92 -20.03 -30.19
CA LYS A 522 -24.35 -20.89 -31.24
C LYS A 522 -22.90 -20.51 -31.56
N PRO A 523 -22.00 -21.49 -31.77
CA PRO A 523 -20.63 -21.20 -32.17
C PRO A 523 -20.60 -20.61 -33.58
N ILE A 524 -19.72 -19.64 -33.80
CA ILE A 524 -19.39 -19.09 -35.11
C ILE A 524 -18.16 -19.83 -35.63
N GLU A 525 -18.39 -20.83 -36.47
CA GLU A 525 -17.32 -21.69 -37.01
C GLU A 525 -16.60 -21.06 -38.21
N GLN A 526 -17.31 -20.22 -38.98
CA GLN A 526 -16.78 -19.59 -40.19
C GLN A 526 -16.42 -18.13 -39.93
N ASP A 527 -15.15 -17.80 -40.10
CA ASP A 527 -14.60 -16.43 -40.04
C ASP A 527 -15.08 -15.62 -38.80
N PRO A 528 -14.78 -16.12 -37.58
CA PRO A 528 -15.24 -15.48 -36.35
C PRO A 528 -14.67 -14.07 -36.16
N ALA A 529 -13.49 -13.78 -36.72
CA ALA A 529 -12.90 -12.44 -36.71
C ALA A 529 -13.73 -11.44 -37.52
N ARG A 530 -14.16 -11.81 -38.73
CA ARG A 530 -15.06 -10.95 -39.53
C ARG A 530 -16.42 -10.80 -38.87
N GLN A 531 -16.93 -11.84 -38.20
CA GLN A 531 -18.19 -11.73 -37.47
C GLN A 531 -18.06 -10.77 -36.28
N LEU A 532 -16.99 -10.87 -35.48
CA LEU A 532 -16.68 -9.91 -34.41
C LEU A 532 -16.67 -8.48 -34.94
N HIS A 533 -15.99 -8.25 -36.06
CA HIS A 533 -15.92 -6.94 -36.70
C HIS A 533 -17.31 -6.41 -37.13
N ARG A 534 -18.24 -7.27 -37.56
CA ARG A 534 -19.64 -6.86 -37.83
C ARG A 534 -20.39 -6.48 -36.56
N LEU A 535 -20.22 -7.24 -35.47
CA LEU A 535 -20.86 -6.94 -34.18
C LEU A 535 -20.42 -5.58 -33.64
N MET A 536 -19.13 -5.27 -33.78
CA MET A 536 -18.55 -4.02 -33.28
C MET A 536 -18.86 -2.81 -34.16
N ARG A 537 -19.08 -2.98 -35.48
CA ARG A 537 -19.47 -1.88 -36.39
C ARG A 537 -20.97 -1.59 -36.45
N GLY A 538 -21.82 -2.47 -35.94
CA GLY A 538 -23.27 -2.43 -36.14
C GLY A 538 -24.04 -1.26 -35.51
N ARG A 539 -23.39 -0.28 -34.86
CA ARG A 539 -24.04 0.90 -34.27
C ARG A 539 -23.16 2.16 -34.32
N GLU A 540 -23.22 2.90 -35.42
CA GLU A 540 -23.23 4.37 -35.26
C GLU A 540 -24.48 4.71 -34.43
N PRO A 541 -24.39 5.60 -33.41
CA PRO A 541 -25.58 6.08 -32.74
C PRO A 541 -26.48 6.72 -33.79
N ALA A 542 -27.76 6.31 -33.84
CA ALA A 542 -28.75 7.02 -34.61
C ALA A 542 -28.63 8.50 -34.26
N LYS A 543 -28.31 9.34 -35.25
CA LYS A 543 -28.43 10.79 -35.11
C LYS A 543 -29.86 11.05 -34.69
N VAL A 544 -30.07 11.32 -33.40
CA VAL A 544 -31.29 11.94 -32.92
C VAL A 544 -31.33 13.28 -33.62
N ALA A 545 -32.11 13.37 -34.69
CA ALA A 545 -32.45 14.63 -35.31
C ALA A 545 -33.27 15.41 -34.27
N LEU A 546 -32.58 16.25 -33.50
CA LEU A 546 -33.21 17.37 -32.84
C LEU A 546 -33.67 18.32 -33.95
N ARG A 547 -34.94 18.20 -34.33
CA ARG A 547 -35.70 19.32 -34.89
C ARG A 547 -36.30 20.12 -33.75
#